data_AF-A0A931KWY7-F1
#
_entry.id   AF-A0A931KWY7-F1
#
_cell.length_a   1.000
_cell.length_b   1.000
_cell.length_c   1.000
_cell.angle_alpha   90.00
_cell.angle_beta   90.00
_cell.angle_gamma   90.00
#
_symmetry.space_group_name_H-M   'P 1'
#
loop_
_entity.id
_entity.type
_entity.pdbx_description
1 polymer ?
#
loop_
_entity_poly.entity_id
_entity_poly.type
_entity_poly.pdbx_seq_one_letter_code
_entity_poly.pdbx_strand_id
1 'polypeptide(L)' 'MTPRLSDDELLRRLVEVRAEALRHHAEAQRLHAERRRLLETLTARGHSQADLARELGVSRQAVQKMLAG' A
#
# COMPACT_ATOMS: atom_id res chain seq x y z
N MET A 1 -17.55 -24.12 -22.45
CA MET A 1 -16.24 -24.71 -22.78
C MET A 1 -15.22 -23.60 -22.67
N THR A 2 -14.52 -23.49 -21.54
CA THR A 2 -13.48 -22.47 -21.35
C THR A 2 -12.29 -22.87 -22.24
N PRO A 3 -11.84 -22.03 -23.18
CA PRO A 3 -10.67 -22.36 -23.97
C PRO A 3 -9.47 -22.51 -23.04
N ARG A 4 -8.75 -23.64 -23.13
CA ARG A 4 -7.46 -23.82 -22.47
C ARG A 4 -6.45 -22.98 -23.24
N LEU A 5 -5.91 -21.95 -22.57
CA LEU A 5 -4.76 -21.21 -23.06
C LEU A 5 -3.62 -22.19 -23.31
N SER A 6 -2.89 -21.99 -24.40
CA SER A 6 -1.61 -22.66 -24.65
C SER A 6 -0.56 -22.21 -23.64
N ASP A 7 0.50 -23.01 -23.47
CA ASP A 7 1.58 -22.67 -22.55
C ASP A 7 2.24 -21.32 -22.88
N ASP A 8 2.36 -20.98 -24.16
CA ASP A 8 2.88 -19.68 -24.61
C ASP A 8 1.96 -18.51 -24.24
N GLU A 9 0.64 -18.70 -24.33
CA GLU A 9 -0.34 -17.70 -23.90
C GLU A 9 -0.33 -17.53 -22.38
N LEU A 10 -0.20 -18.62 -21.63
CA LEU A 10 -0.06 -18.59 -20.17
C LEU A 10 1.23 -17.87 -19.75
N LEU A 11 2.35 -18.15 -20.41
CA LEU A 11 3.63 -17.50 -20.11
C LEU A 11 3.58 -16.01 -20.42
N ARG A 12 3.00 -15.62 -21.57
CA ARG A 12 2.79 -14.21 -21.91
C ARG A 12 1.93 -13.51 -20.86
N ARG A 13 0.81 -14.14 -20.46
CA ARG A 13 -0.06 -13.58 -19.42
C ARG A 13 0.64 -13.46 -18.07
N LEU A 14 1.47 -14.44 -17.71
CA LEU A 14 2.25 -14.40 -16.48
C LEU A 14 3.21 -13.21 -16.46
N VAL A 15 3.92 -12.96 -17.56
CA VAL A 15 4.82 -11.80 -17.68
C VAL A 15 4.06 -10.48 -17.51
N GLU A 16 2.91 -10.34 -18.15
CA GLU A 16 2.05 -9.15 -18.03
C GLU A 16 1.58 -8.92 -16.58
N VAL A 17 1.01 -9.94 -15.95
CA VAL A 17 0.51 -9.88 -14.57
C VAL A 17 1.64 -9.57 -13.61
N ARG A 18 2.82 -10.20 -13.80
CA ARG A 18 4.00 -9.95 -12.96
C ARG A 18 4.50 -8.52 -13.09
N ALA A 19 4.51 -7.95 -14.30
CA ALA A 19 4.89 -6.56 -14.52
C ALA A 19 3.89 -5.60 -13.87
N GLU A 20 2.59 -5.89 -13.96
CA GLU A 20 1.55 -5.10 -13.29
C GLU A 20 1.67 -5.17 -11.77
N ALA A 21 1.88 -6.36 -11.21
CA ALA A 21 2.08 -6.55 -9.77
C ALA A 21 3.28 -5.75 -9.26
N LEU A 22 4.40 -5.71 -10.01
CA LEU A 22 5.55 -4.88 -9.65
C LEU A 22 5.23 -3.39 -9.64
N ARG A 23 4.48 -2.90 -10.63
CA ARG A 23 4.09 -1.48 -10.69
C ARG A 23 3.23 -1.10 -9.50
N HIS A 24 2.22 -1.92 -9.20
CA HIS A 24 1.34 -1.70 -8.04
C HIS A 24 2.11 -1.81 -6.72
N HIS A 25 3.06 -2.73 -6.62
CA HIS A 25 3.92 -2.85 -5.45
C HIS A 25 4.78 -1.59 -5.26
N ALA A 26 5.44 -1.11 -6.32
CA ALA A 26 6.25 0.11 -6.25
C ALA A 26 5.41 1.33 -5.82
N GLU A 27 4.20 1.48 -6.37
CA GLU A 27 3.28 2.56 -6.01
C GLU A 27 2.79 2.43 -4.56
N ALA A 28 2.45 1.23 -4.11
CA ALA A 28 2.07 0.99 -2.72
C ALA A 28 3.21 1.37 -1.76
N GLN A 29 4.45 1.01 -2.07
CA GLN A 29 5.62 1.39 -1.27
C GLN A 29 5.81 2.92 -1.22
N ARG A 30 5.64 3.61 -2.37
CA ARG A 30 5.70 5.08 -2.44
C ARG A 30 4.64 5.72 -1.55
N LEU A 31 3.38 5.27 -1.67
CA LEU A 31 2.26 5.78 -0.88
C LEU A 31 2.40 5.46 0.61
N HIS A 32 2.96 4.31 0.97
CA HIS A 32 3.26 3.98 2.37
C HIS A 32 4.30 4.91 2.98
N ALA A 33 5.37 5.23 2.24
CA ALA A 33 6.38 6.18 2.68
C ALA A 33 5.80 7.61 2.78
N GLU A 34 4.98 8.03 1.82
CA GLU A 34 4.29 9.31 1.83
C GLU A 34 3.34 9.43 3.03
N ARG A 35 2.50 8.41 3.27
CA ARG A 35 1.61 8.35 4.44
C ARG A 35 2.39 8.50 5.75
N ARG A 36 3.52 7.81 5.90
CA ARG A 36 4.34 7.92 7.11
C ARG A 36 4.86 9.35 7.30
N ARG A 37 5.42 9.96 6.25
CA ARG A 37 5.89 11.37 6.30
C ARG A 37 4.76 12.34 6.68
N LEU A 38 3.55 12.12 6.16
CA LEU A 38 2.38 12.94 6.51
C LEU A 38 2.00 12.77 8.00
N LEU A 39 1.96 11.53 8.50
CA LEU A 39 1.69 11.25 9.92
C LEU A 39 2.74 11.86 10.84
N GLU A 40 4.03 11.77 10.49
CA GLU A 40 5.14 12.41 11.21
C GLU A 40 4.98 13.93 11.24
N THR A 41 4.68 14.53 10.09
CA THR A 41 4.47 15.98 9.96
C THR A 41 3.30 16.47 10.80
N LEU A 42 2.18 15.74 10.80
CA LEU A 42 1.01 16.08 11.60
C LEU A 42 1.29 15.93 13.10
N THR A 43 1.99 14.86 13.48
CA THR A 43 2.40 14.65 14.88
C THR A 43 3.34 15.77 15.35
N ALA A 44 4.29 16.18 14.51
CA ALA A 44 5.20 17.29 14.80
C ALA A 44 4.48 18.65 14.94
N ARG A 45 3.31 18.81 14.29
CA ARG A 45 2.43 19.97 14.43
C ARG A 45 1.50 19.90 15.66
N GLY A 46 1.63 18.87 16.49
CA GLY A 46 0.88 18.72 17.73
C GLY A 46 -0.41 17.90 17.62
N HIS A 47 -0.71 17.28 16.47
CA HIS A 47 -1.84 16.36 16.39
C HIS A 47 -1.56 15.09 17.19
N SER A 48 -2.54 14.66 18.00
CA SER A 48 -2.43 13.41 18.74
C SER A 48 -2.64 12.20 17.82
N GLN A 49 -1.95 11.10 18.07
CA GLN A 49 -2.17 9.84 17.34
C GLN A 49 -3.60 9.31 17.48
N ALA A 50 -4.30 9.64 18.58
CA ALA A 50 -5.68 9.23 18.80
C ALA A 50 -6.63 9.97 17.86
N ASP A 51 -6.40 11.27 17.64
CA ASP A 51 -7.21 12.07 16.73
C ASP A 51 -6.95 11.68 15.28
N LEU A 52 -5.69 11.44 14.91
CA LEU A 52 -5.32 10.94 13.59
C LEU A 52 -5.94 9.55 13.32
N ALA A 53 -5.95 8.67 14.31
CA ALA A 53 -6.58 7.35 14.18
C ALA A 53 -8.09 7.45 13.95
N ARG A 54 -8.77 8.36 14.67
CA ARG A 54 -10.20 8.62 14.51
C ARG A 54 -10.52 9.14 13.10
N GLU A 55 -9.75 10.11 12.62
CA GLU A 55 -9.91 10.69 11.28
C GLU A 55 -9.70 9.65 10.17
N LEU A 56 -8.69 8.81 10.32
CA LEU A 56 -8.37 7.77 9.35
C LEU A 56 -9.27 6.52 9.45
N GLY A 57 -10.17 6.45 10.43
CA GLY A 57 -11.02 5.28 10.64
C GLY A 57 -10.26 4.01 11.04
N VAL A 58 -9.12 4.15 11.74
CA VAL A 58 -8.26 3.04 12.16
C VAL A 58 -8.02 3.06 13.67
N SER A 59 -7.42 2.00 14.21
CA SER A 59 -7.00 1.99 15.61
C SER A 59 -5.76 2.85 15.83
N ARG A 60 -5.58 3.37 17.05
CA ARG A 60 -4.34 4.05 17.45
C ARG A 60 -3.11 3.15 17.25
N GLN A 61 -3.25 1.86 17.51
CA GLN A 61 -2.18 0.88 17.28
C GLN A 61 -1.81 0.78 15.79
N ALA A 62 -2.77 0.91 14.87
CA ALA A 62 -2.49 0.96 13.44
C ALA A 62 -1.64 2.19 13.08
N VAL A 63 -1.98 3.38 13.60
CA VAL A 63 -1.17 4.60 13.42
C VAL A 63 0.23 4.41 14.00
N GLN A 64 0.36 3.81 15.18
CA GLN A 64 1.66 3.50 15.77
C GLN A 64 2.50 2.59 14.86
N LYS A 65 1.91 1.53 14.29
CA LYS A 65 2.59 0.65 13.33
C LYS A 65 2.99 1.37 12.04
N MET A 66 2.18 2.32 11.57
CA MET A 66 2.51 3.13 10.39
C MET A 66 3.70 4.07 10.62
N LEU A 67 3.86 4.57 11.85
CA LEU A 67 5.00 5.39 12.26
C LEU A 67 6.24 4.56 12.62
N ALA A 68 6.06 3.31 13.07
CA ALA A 68 7.14 2.40 13.41
C ALA A 68 7.72 1.61 12.22
N GLY A 69 7.05 1.69 11.05
CA GLY A 69 7.47 1.01 9.83
C GLY A 69 8.72 1.60 9.20
#